data_AF-A0A530LUY5-F1
#
_entry.id   AF-A0A530LUY5-F1
#
_cell.length_a   1.000
_cell.length_b   1.000
_cell.length_c   1.000
_cell.angle_alpha   90.00
_cell.angle_beta   90.00
_cell.angle_gamma   90.00
#
_symmetry.space_group_name_H-M   'P 1'
#
loop_
_entity.id
_entity.type
_entity.pdbx_description
1 polymer ?
#
loop_
_entity_poly.entity_id
_entity_poly.type
_entity_poly.pdbx_seq_one_letter_code
_entity_poly.pdbx_strand_id
1 'polypeptide(L)'
;IKPLPRGSGFQFTDTITGGVVPKTYIQSVETGVRDYLKSGPLGFPVVDVAVNLSDGSYHAVDSSDMAFQMAAKLAMKEGMAACSPVLLEPVMKVEIVTPSDATSKIIALIPQRRGQILGYDARPDWPGWDVVEATMPQAEIGDLIIELRSATAGVASYRAVFDHMAELTGRLADEALNANGKAA
;
A
#
# COMPACT_ATOMS: atom_id res chain seq x y z
N ILE A 1 -5.64 -14.34 -11.99
CA ILE A 1 -5.02 -13.33 -11.11
C ILE A 1 -5.00 -13.92 -9.71
N LYS A 2 -3.90 -13.80 -8.96
CA LYS A 2 -3.81 -14.33 -7.59
C LYS A 2 -3.10 -13.32 -6.68
N PRO A 3 -3.43 -13.27 -5.37
CA PRO A 3 -2.69 -12.44 -4.43
C PRO A 3 -1.28 -13.00 -4.21
N LEU A 4 -0.36 -12.10 -3.87
CA LEU A 4 0.98 -12.39 -3.36
C LEU A 4 1.09 -11.92 -1.90
N PRO A 5 2.09 -12.41 -1.15
CA PRO A 5 2.40 -11.85 0.16
C PRO A 5 2.65 -10.33 0.09
N ARG A 6 2.32 -9.62 1.18
CA ARG A 6 2.48 -8.16 1.25
C ARG A 6 3.92 -7.74 0.98
N GLY A 7 4.10 -6.69 0.16
CA GLY A 7 5.42 -6.19 -0.24
C GLY A 7 6.10 -7.00 -1.35
N SER A 8 5.45 -8.02 -1.91
CA SER A 8 5.99 -8.80 -3.04
C SER A 8 5.90 -8.05 -4.37
N GLY A 9 5.05 -7.02 -4.46
CA GLY A 9 4.91 -6.21 -5.66
C GLY A 9 4.14 -6.94 -6.76
N PHE A 10 4.69 -7.00 -7.97
CA PHE A 10 4.00 -7.57 -9.14
C PHE A 10 4.82 -8.67 -9.81
N GLN A 11 4.16 -9.80 -10.08
CA GLN A 11 4.73 -10.91 -10.83
C GLN A 11 3.90 -11.19 -12.09
N PHE A 12 4.56 -11.21 -13.24
CA PHE A 12 3.97 -11.68 -14.49
C PHE A 12 4.59 -13.02 -14.89
N THR A 13 3.76 -13.98 -15.29
CA THR A 13 4.20 -15.25 -15.87
C THR A 13 3.37 -15.56 -17.11
N ASP A 14 3.87 -16.43 -17.98
CA ASP A 14 3.08 -17.03 -19.05
C ASP A 14 3.21 -18.55 -19.01
N THR A 15 2.12 -19.22 -19.35
CA THR A 15 2.02 -20.68 -19.50
C THR A 15 1.42 -21.03 -20.86
N ILE A 16 1.57 -20.10 -21.82
CA ILE A 16 1.04 -20.24 -23.18
C ILE A 16 1.66 -21.46 -23.86
N THR A 17 0.81 -22.29 -24.45
CA THR A 17 1.21 -23.44 -25.26
C THR A 17 0.63 -23.34 -26.67
N GLY A 18 1.16 -24.12 -27.61
CA GLY A 18 0.61 -24.21 -28.97
C GLY A 18 0.74 -22.96 -29.85
N GLY A 19 1.39 -21.89 -29.37
CA GLY A 19 1.58 -20.66 -30.15
C GLY A 19 0.30 -19.82 -30.32
N VAL A 20 -0.71 -20.03 -29.47
CA VAL A 20 -2.00 -19.30 -29.52
C VAL A 20 -1.84 -17.79 -29.25
N VAL A 21 -0.74 -17.40 -28.62
CA VAL A 21 -0.25 -16.02 -28.55
C VAL A 21 1.21 -16.01 -29.03
N PRO A 22 1.55 -15.26 -30.09
CA PRO A 22 2.93 -15.11 -30.53
C PRO A 22 3.81 -14.53 -29.42
N LYS A 23 5.01 -15.11 -29.23
CA LYS A 23 5.94 -14.70 -28.16
C LYS A 23 6.30 -13.21 -28.22
N THR A 24 6.27 -12.61 -29.40
CA THR A 24 6.52 -11.18 -29.62
C THR A 24 5.51 -10.28 -28.90
N TYR A 25 4.27 -10.75 -28.71
CA TYR A 25 3.21 -9.97 -28.07
C TYR A 25 3.07 -10.20 -26.56
N ILE A 26 3.79 -11.16 -25.97
CA ILE A 26 3.73 -11.43 -24.53
C ILE A 26 4.16 -10.19 -23.72
N GLN A 27 5.22 -9.50 -24.17
CA GLN A 27 5.68 -8.25 -23.56
C GLN A 27 4.60 -7.16 -23.60
N SER A 28 3.81 -7.12 -24.69
CA SER A 28 2.71 -6.18 -24.86
C SER A 28 1.54 -6.52 -23.92
N VAL A 29 1.23 -7.79 -23.72
CA VAL A 29 0.26 -8.20 -22.68
C VAL A 29 0.73 -7.75 -21.30
N GLU A 30 1.97 -8.03 -20.91
CA GLU A 30 2.52 -7.62 -19.62
C GLU A 30 2.47 -6.09 -19.46
N THR A 31 2.80 -5.34 -20.51
CA THR A 31 2.73 -3.87 -20.50
C THR A 31 1.31 -3.39 -20.24
N GLY A 32 0.31 -3.99 -20.88
CA GLY A 32 -1.11 -3.69 -20.63
C GLY A 32 -1.53 -4.00 -19.19
N VAL A 33 -1.07 -5.13 -18.64
CA VAL A 33 -1.30 -5.48 -17.22
C VAL A 33 -0.67 -4.42 -16.31
N ARG A 34 0.62 -4.12 -16.48
CA ARG A 34 1.35 -3.13 -15.66
C ARG A 34 0.69 -1.75 -15.70
N ASP A 35 0.16 -1.35 -16.86
CA ASP A 35 -0.52 -0.08 -16.99
C ASP A 35 -1.87 -0.06 -16.24
N TYR A 36 -2.64 -1.16 -16.30
CA TYR A 36 -3.84 -1.30 -15.47
C TYR A 36 -3.52 -1.22 -13.97
N LEU A 37 -2.43 -1.83 -13.52
CA LEU A 37 -2.06 -1.83 -12.10
C LEU A 37 -1.76 -0.43 -11.54
N LYS A 38 -1.54 0.59 -12.37
CA LYS A 38 -1.36 1.97 -11.91
C LYS A 38 -2.65 2.57 -11.32
N SER A 39 -3.82 2.14 -11.81
CA SER A 39 -5.12 2.57 -11.31
C SER A 39 -6.12 1.42 -11.42
N GLY A 40 -6.27 0.71 -10.31
CA GLY A 40 -7.14 -0.45 -10.18
C GLY A 40 -8.62 -0.10 -10.07
N PRO A 41 -9.46 -1.09 -9.71
CA PRO A 41 -10.92 -0.92 -9.67
C PRO A 41 -11.37 0.08 -8.59
N LEU A 42 -10.53 0.32 -7.58
CA LEU A 42 -10.78 1.28 -6.50
C LEU A 42 -10.14 2.65 -6.75
N GLY A 43 -9.55 2.87 -7.94
CA GLY A 43 -8.88 4.13 -8.30
C GLY A 43 -7.49 4.32 -7.70
N PHE A 44 -6.92 3.28 -7.07
CA PHE A 44 -5.58 3.28 -6.49
C PHE A 44 -4.67 2.27 -7.18
N PRO A 45 -3.34 2.41 -7.09
CA PRO A 45 -2.40 1.40 -7.57
C PRO A 45 -2.67 0.03 -6.94
N VAL A 46 -2.64 -1.01 -7.76
CA VAL A 46 -2.79 -2.40 -7.34
C VAL A 46 -1.40 -2.99 -7.10
N VAL A 47 -1.21 -3.57 -5.92
CA VAL A 47 0.06 -4.18 -5.48
C VAL A 47 -0.17 -5.61 -5.01
N ASP A 48 0.92 -6.36 -4.86
CA ASP A 48 0.95 -7.72 -4.33
C ASP A 48 0.05 -8.69 -5.11
N VAL A 49 0.21 -8.70 -6.43
CA VAL A 49 -0.55 -9.59 -7.33
C VAL A 49 0.35 -10.31 -8.33
N ALA A 50 -0.02 -11.55 -8.63
CA ALA A 50 0.53 -12.31 -9.73
C ALA A 50 -0.50 -12.52 -10.83
N VAL A 51 -0.06 -12.29 -12.07
CA VAL A 51 -0.87 -12.45 -13.28
C VAL A 51 -0.19 -13.46 -14.18
N ASN A 52 -0.92 -14.49 -14.57
CA ASN A 52 -0.45 -15.54 -15.47
C ASN A 52 -1.22 -15.47 -16.79
N LEU A 53 -0.52 -15.26 -17.89
CA LEU A 53 -1.09 -15.41 -19.23
C LEU A 53 -1.15 -16.91 -19.56
N SER A 54 -2.36 -17.47 -19.51
CA SER A 54 -2.57 -18.92 -19.72
C SER A 54 -3.13 -19.28 -21.08
N ASP A 55 -3.83 -18.36 -21.75
CA ASP A 55 -4.49 -18.63 -23.02
C ASP A 55 -4.67 -17.33 -23.83
N GLY A 56 -5.07 -17.46 -25.09
CA GLY A 56 -5.41 -16.33 -25.96
C GLY A 56 -5.63 -16.75 -27.41
N SER A 57 -5.77 -15.75 -28.28
CA SER A 57 -5.85 -15.96 -29.72
C SER A 57 -5.33 -14.71 -30.44
N TYR A 58 -4.94 -14.86 -31.70
CA TYR A 58 -4.50 -13.74 -32.53
C TYR A 58 -4.99 -13.88 -33.96
N HIS A 59 -5.02 -12.77 -34.68
CA HIS A 59 -5.21 -12.71 -36.12
C HIS A 59 -3.94 -12.19 -36.78
N ALA A 60 -3.44 -12.88 -37.81
CA ALA A 60 -2.11 -12.62 -38.36
C ALA A 60 -1.95 -11.20 -38.95
N VAL A 61 -3.05 -10.57 -39.38
CA VAL A 61 -3.03 -9.24 -40.03
C VAL A 61 -3.49 -8.13 -39.08
N ASP A 62 -4.47 -8.42 -38.21
CA ASP A 62 -5.13 -7.38 -37.41
C ASP A 62 -4.60 -7.29 -35.98
N SER A 63 -3.85 -8.29 -35.52
CA SER A 63 -3.21 -8.24 -34.21
C SER A 63 -2.00 -7.30 -34.22
N SER A 64 -1.91 -6.49 -33.17
CA SER A 64 -0.85 -5.52 -32.95
C SER A 64 -0.50 -5.44 -31.47
N ASP A 65 0.65 -4.84 -31.15
CA ASP A 65 1.07 -4.61 -29.75
C ASP A 65 0.01 -3.84 -28.95
N MET A 66 -0.56 -2.80 -29.56
CA MET A 66 -1.60 -1.99 -28.93
C MET A 66 -2.87 -2.80 -28.67
N ALA A 67 -3.25 -3.69 -29.59
CA ALA A 67 -4.41 -4.57 -29.41
C ALA A 67 -4.22 -5.50 -28.19
N PHE A 68 -3.04 -6.12 -28.05
CA PHE A 68 -2.75 -6.98 -26.90
C PHE A 68 -2.65 -6.21 -25.58
N GLN A 69 -2.09 -4.99 -25.58
CA GLN A 69 -2.09 -4.12 -24.41
C GLN A 69 -3.52 -3.77 -23.96
N MET A 70 -4.40 -3.41 -24.89
CA MET A 70 -5.80 -3.10 -24.58
C MET A 70 -6.57 -4.33 -24.11
N ALA A 71 -6.38 -5.49 -24.75
CA ALA A 71 -6.98 -6.75 -24.34
C ALA A 71 -6.57 -7.13 -22.91
N ALA A 72 -5.29 -6.97 -22.57
CA ALA A 72 -4.79 -7.22 -21.23
C ALA A 72 -5.43 -6.29 -20.18
N LYS A 73 -5.57 -5.00 -20.48
CA LYS A 73 -6.26 -4.04 -19.59
C LYS A 73 -7.72 -4.41 -19.36
N LEU A 74 -8.42 -4.84 -20.40
CA LEU A 74 -9.81 -5.27 -20.30
C LEU A 74 -9.94 -6.54 -19.45
N ALA A 75 -9.07 -7.54 -19.71
CA ALA A 75 -9.02 -8.77 -18.93
C ALA A 75 -8.71 -8.50 -17.45
N MET A 76 -7.81 -7.56 -17.15
CA MET A 76 -7.53 -7.14 -15.77
C MET A 76 -8.73 -6.44 -15.14
N LYS A 77 -9.43 -5.57 -15.86
CA LYS A 77 -10.63 -4.89 -15.36
C LYS A 77 -11.73 -5.87 -14.95
N GLU A 78 -12.01 -6.86 -15.79
CA GLU A 78 -13.02 -7.89 -15.52
C GLU A 78 -12.55 -8.85 -14.42
N GLY A 79 -11.31 -9.34 -14.53
CA GLY A 79 -10.75 -10.31 -13.58
C GLY A 79 -10.62 -9.74 -12.17
N MET A 80 -10.17 -8.48 -12.02
CA MET A 80 -10.00 -7.86 -10.70
C MET A 80 -11.32 -7.58 -10.00
N ALA A 81 -12.39 -7.28 -10.75
CA ALA A 81 -13.72 -7.09 -10.15
C ALA A 81 -14.22 -8.37 -9.45
N ALA A 82 -13.84 -9.54 -9.95
CA ALA A 82 -14.17 -10.84 -9.34
C ALA A 82 -13.21 -11.26 -8.20
N CYS A 83 -12.15 -10.50 -7.93
CA CYS A 83 -11.11 -10.86 -6.95
C CYS A 83 -11.29 -10.19 -5.57
N SER A 84 -12.41 -9.50 -5.32
CA SER A 84 -12.68 -8.81 -4.04
C SER A 84 -11.51 -7.91 -3.58
N PRO A 85 -11.14 -6.89 -4.36
CA PRO A 85 -10.03 -6.01 -4.03
C PRO A 85 -10.26 -5.27 -2.71
N VAL A 86 -9.19 -5.09 -1.93
CA VAL A 86 -9.21 -4.34 -0.66
C VAL A 86 -8.35 -3.09 -0.77
N LEU A 87 -8.72 -2.04 -0.03
CA LEU A 87 -7.86 -0.87 0.14
C LEU A 87 -6.75 -1.19 1.13
N LEU A 88 -5.59 -0.58 0.89
CA LEU A 88 -4.46 -0.62 1.80
C LEU A 88 -4.08 0.79 2.22
N GLU A 89 -3.70 0.97 3.46
CA GLU A 89 -3.08 2.20 3.97
C GLU A 89 -1.62 1.96 4.38
N PRO A 90 -0.73 2.94 4.19
CA PRO A 90 0.64 2.86 4.66
C PRO A 90 0.69 2.99 6.19
N VAL A 91 1.33 2.01 6.83
CA VAL A 91 1.67 2.03 8.26
C VAL A 91 3.14 2.39 8.40
N MET A 92 3.40 3.29 9.34
CA MET A 92 4.74 3.80 9.63
C MET A 92 5.21 3.24 10.96
N LYS A 93 6.49 2.87 11.03
CA LYS A 93 7.19 2.69 12.29
C LYS A 93 7.61 4.08 12.79
N VAL A 94 7.21 4.40 14.00
CA VAL A 94 7.42 5.70 14.64
C VAL A 94 8.24 5.51 15.91
N GLU A 95 9.33 6.26 16.00
CA GLU A 95 10.19 6.37 17.18
C GLU A 95 9.96 7.75 17.79
N ILE A 96 9.36 7.79 18.97
CA ILE A 96 9.07 9.04 19.69
C ILE A 96 10.09 9.22 20.80
N VAL A 97 10.81 10.32 20.78
CA VAL A 97 11.78 10.70 21.81
C VAL A 97 11.14 11.72 22.74
N THR A 98 11.05 11.39 24.03
CA THR A 98 10.30 12.17 25.03
C THR A 98 11.02 12.18 26.38
N PRO A 99 10.88 13.23 27.21
CA PRO A 99 11.27 13.17 28.62
C PRO A 99 10.55 12.02 29.35
N SER A 100 11.26 11.34 30.25
CA SER A 100 10.74 10.15 30.95
C SER A 100 9.52 10.46 31.85
N ASP A 101 9.38 11.69 32.34
CA ASP A 101 8.22 12.14 33.11
C ASP A 101 6.94 12.31 32.26
N ALA A 102 7.09 12.39 30.93
CA ALA A 102 5.99 12.50 29.99
C ALA A 102 5.68 11.19 29.23
N THR A 103 6.48 10.14 29.39
CA THR A 103 6.33 8.84 28.69
C THR A 103 4.94 8.25 28.82
N SER A 104 4.35 8.28 30.02
CA SER A 104 2.99 7.78 30.27
C SER A 104 1.92 8.51 29.44
N LYS A 105 2.08 9.83 29.23
CA LYS A 105 1.19 10.64 28.38
C LYS A 105 1.36 10.26 26.91
N ILE A 106 2.60 10.08 26.45
CA ILE A 106 2.87 9.66 25.06
C ILE A 106 2.27 8.29 24.77
N ILE A 107 2.46 7.33 25.67
CA ILE A 107 1.87 5.99 25.58
C ILE A 107 0.33 6.06 25.48
N ALA A 108 -0.31 6.96 26.21
CA ALA A 108 -1.76 7.14 26.15
C ALA A 108 -2.27 7.79 24.84
N LEU A 109 -1.43 8.56 24.14
CA LEU A 109 -1.79 9.20 22.87
C LEU A 109 -1.80 8.20 21.69
N ILE A 110 -0.91 7.21 21.70
CA ILE A 110 -0.70 6.30 20.55
C ILE A 110 -1.99 5.55 20.15
N PRO A 111 -2.76 4.91 21.06
CA PRO A 111 -3.98 4.20 20.69
C PRO A 111 -5.09 5.12 20.16
N GLN A 112 -5.12 6.38 20.58
CA GLN A 112 -6.09 7.38 20.09
C GLN A 112 -5.88 7.69 18.60
N ARG A 113 -4.67 7.42 18.10
CA ARG A 113 -4.22 7.59 16.72
C ARG A 113 -4.11 6.27 15.96
N ARG A 114 -4.90 5.26 16.35
CA ARG A 114 -4.88 3.91 15.77
C ARG A 114 -3.49 3.26 15.81
N GLY A 115 -2.62 3.73 16.70
CA GLY A 115 -1.26 3.22 16.83
C GLY A 115 -1.18 2.02 17.75
N GLN A 116 -0.20 1.17 17.49
CA GLN A 116 0.16 0.03 18.31
C GLN A 116 1.55 0.25 18.90
N ILE A 117 1.67 0.12 20.21
CA ILE A 117 2.95 0.23 20.91
C ILE A 117 3.73 -1.06 20.71
N LEU A 118 5.00 -0.93 20.33
CA LEU A 118 5.95 -2.04 20.22
C LEU A 118 6.76 -2.19 21.50
N GLY A 119 7.08 -1.07 22.15
CA GLY A 119 7.82 -1.02 23.40
C GLY A 119 8.30 0.40 23.71
N TYR A 120 8.99 0.56 24.82
CA TYR A 120 9.72 1.77 25.13
C TYR A 120 10.92 1.45 26.04
N ASP A 121 11.98 2.23 25.94
CA ASP A 121 13.17 2.10 26.77
C ASP A 121 13.82 3.47 27.00
N ALA A 122 14.73 3.57 27.97
CA ALA A 122 15.54 4.75 28.18
C ALA A 122 16.39 5.03 26.93
N ARG A 123 16.48 6.30 26.55
CA ARG A 123 17.31 6.71 25.43
C ARG A 123 18.80 6.61 25.81
N PRO A 124 19.62 5.88 25.03
CA PRO A 124 21.06 5.84 25.27
C PRO A 124 21.68 7.24 25.30
N ASP A 125 22.59 7.46 26.24
CA ASP A 125 23.35 8.70 26.43
C ASP A 125 22.53 9.96 26.78
N TRP A 126 21.23 9.82 27.06
CA TRP A 126 20.32 10.94 27.38
C TRP A 126 19.58 10.67 28.70
N PRO A 127 20.15 11.03 29.87
CA PRO A 127 19.51 10.80 31.16
C PRO A 127 18.15 11.50 31.25
N GLY A 128 17.12 10.78 31.70
CA GLY A 128 15.76 11.30 31.85
C GLY A 128 14.98 11.43 30.55
N TRP A 129 15.40 10.72 29.50
CA TRP A 129 14.68 10.62 28.23
C TRP A 129 14.39 9.16 27.89
N ASP A 130 13.24 8.93 27.29
CA ASP A 130 12.81 7.63 26.79
C ASP A 130 12.60 7.70 25.27
N VAL A 131 12.68 6.52 24.64
CA VAL A 131 12.25 6.27 23.27
C VAL A 131 11.04 5.34 23.32
N VAL A 132 9.91 5.77 22.75
CA VAL A 132 8.72 4.95 22.57
C VAL A 132 8.64 4.52 21.11
N GLU A 133 8.62 3.21 20.89
CA GLU A 133 8.45 2.62 19.56
C GLU A 133 6.98 2.22 19.35
N ALA A 134 6.43 2.61 18.21
CA ALA A 134 5.06 2.26 17.81
C ALA A 134 4.95 2.09 16.30
N THR A 135 3.89 1.42 15.85
CA THR A 135 3.41 1.50 14.47
C THR A 135 2.12 2.29 14.43
N MET A 136 1.93 3.16 13.45
CA MET A 136 0.65 3.86 13.25
C MET A 136 0.42 4.20 11.78
N PRO A 137 -0.84 4.33 11.35
CA PRO A 137 -1.15 4.75 9.99
C PRO A 137 -0.58 6.13 9.66
N GLN A 138 -0.04 6.31 8.45
CA GLN A 138 0.53 7.59 8.02
C GLN A 138 -0.48 8.76 8.12
N ALA A 139 -1.76 8.48 7.87
CA ALA A 139 -2.85 9.45 7.99
C ALA A 139 -2.94 10.07 9.40
N GLU A 140 -2.47 9.37 10.43
CA GLU A 140 -2.54 9.78 11.83
C GLU A 140 -1.27 10.54 12.29
N ILE A 141 -0.28 10.74 11.41
CA ILE A 141 1.02 11.32 11.78
C ILE A 141 1.07 12.84 11.60
N GLY A 142 0.28 13.40 10.68
CA GLY A 142 0.36 14.82 10.28
C GLY A 142 0.37 15.79 11.47
N ASP A 143 -0.55 15.57 12.42
CA ASP A 143 -0.69 16.42 13.61
C ASP A 143 -0.03 15.83 14.88
N LEU A 144 0.66 14.69 14.77
CA LEU A 144 1.29 14.03 15.91
C LEU A 144 2.25 14.98 16.65
N ILE A 145 3.03 15.78 15.92
CA ILE A 145 4.01 16.70 16.53
C ILE A 145 3.33 17.74 17.43
N ILE A 146 2.10 18.16 17.10
CA ILE A 146 1.37 19.18 17.86
C ILE A 146 1.02 18.63 19.25
N GLU A 147 0.50 17.41 19.31
CA GLU A 147 0.15 16.75 20.57
C GLU A 147 1.37 16.40 21.40
N LEU A 148 2.43 15.87 20.78
CA LEU A 148 3.69 15.59 21.48
C LEU A 148 4.22 16.85 22.15
N ARG A 149 4.33 17.96 21.41
CA ARG A 149 4.82 19.22 21.97
C ARG A 149 3.92 19.75 23.07
N SER A 150 2.60 19.61 22.95
CA SER A 150 1.67 19.97 24.03
C SER A 150 1.90 19.14 25.29
N ALA A 151 2.06 17.82 25.15
CA ALA A 151 2.23 16.91 26.27
C ALA A 151 3.57 17.08 27.01
N THR A 152 4.60 17.60 26.33
CA THR A 152 5.98 17.63 26.81
C THR A 152 6.58 19.04 26.89
N ALA A 153 5.76 20.09 27.01
CA ALA A 153 6.24 21.48 27.02
C ALA A 153 7.17 21.83 25.83
N GLY A 154 6.93 21.20 24.68
CA GLY A 154 7.57 21.52 23.41
C GLY A 154 8.80 20.70 23.04
N VAL A 155 9.28 19.80 23.91
CA VAL A 155 10.60 19.17 23.73
C VAL A 155 10.62 17.78 23.08
N ALA A 156 9.49 17.07 23.00
CA ALA A 156 9.44 15.77 22.32
C ALA A 156 9.51 15.91 20.80
N SER A 157 10.05 14.88 20.17
CA SER A 157 10.19 14.77 18.71
C SER A 157 9.92 13.34 18.28
N TYR A 158 9.71 13.12 16.99
CA TYR A 158 9.58 11.77 16.46
C TYR A 158 10.31 11.61 15.13
N ARG A 159 10.64 10.35 14.81
CA ARG A 159 11.02 9.90 13.48
C ARG A 159 9.99 8.89 13.00
N ALA A 160 9.55 9.01 11.76
CA ALA A 160 8.67 8.04 11.12
C ALA A 160 9.31 7.47 9.86
N VAL A 161 9.25 6.16 9.69
CA VAL A 161 9.70 5.46 8.47
C VAL A 161 8.60 4.50 8.03
N PHE A 162 8.48 4.27 6.72
CA PHE A 162 7.52 3.29 6.21
C PHE A 162 7.85 1.90 6.77
N ASP A 163 6.83 1.17 7.22
CA ASP A 163 6.96 -0.18 7.74
C ASP A 163 6.28 -1.18 6.81
N HIS A 164 4.96 -1.08 6.62
CA HIS A 164 4.20 -1.97 5.73
C HIS A 164 2.88 -1.36 5.26
N MET A 165 2.22 -2.02 4.31
CA MET A 165 0.84 -1.72 3.91
C MET A 165 -0.13 -2.61 4.72
N ALA A 166 -1.11 -2.01 5.38
CA ALA A 166 -2.16 -2.71 6.12
C ALA A 166 -3.52 -2.52 5.45
N GLU A 167 -4.45 -3.46 5.65
CA GLU A 167 -5.79 -3.38 5.08
C GLU A 167 -6.61 -2.26 5.73
N LEU A 168 -7.21 -1.41 4.90
CA LEU A 168 -8.09 -0.34 5.31
C LEU A 168 -9.54 -0.78 5.09
N THR A 169 -10.34 -0.77 6.15
CA THR A 169 -11.75 -1.23 6.13
C THR A 169 -12.70 -0.24 6.81
N GLY A 170 -14.01 -0.45 6.58
CA GLY A 170 -15.07 0.35 7.20
C GLY A 170 -15.09 1.80 6.73
N ARG A 171 -15.51 2.69 7.62
CA ARG A 171 -15.76 4.12 7.31
C ARG A 171 -14.59 4.83 6.63
N LEU A 172 -13.36 4.55 7.07
CA LEU A 172 -12.17 5.21 6.51
C LEU A 172 -11.88 4.76 5.07
N ALA A 173 -12.17 3.49 4.76
CA ALA A 173 -12.09 2.99 3.38
C ALA A 173 -13.12 3.69 2.49
N ASP A 174 -14.36 3.80 2.97
CA ASP A 174 -15.44 4.48 2.24
C ASP A 174 -15.09 5.97 1.99
N GLU A 175 -14.51 6.65 2.97
CA GLU A 175 -14.04 8.03 2.83
C GLU A 175 -12.93 8.18 1.79
N ALA A 176 -11.95 7.27 1.80
CA ALA A 176 -10.87 7.26 0.82
C ALA A 176 -11.39 7.04 -0.62
N LEU A 177 -12.34 6.12 -0.81
CA LEU A 177 -12.98 5.89 -2.11
C LEU A 177 -13.75 7.13 -2.58
N ASN A 178 -14.53 7.75 -1.70
CA ASN A 178 -15.32 8.94 -2.03
C ASN A 178 -14.46 10.17 -2.34
N ALA A 179 -13.34 10.35 -1.65
CA ALA A 179 -12.41 11.44 -1.91
C ALA A 179 -11.73 11.26 -3.28
N ASN A 180 -11.32 10.04 -3.62
CA ASN A 180 -10.66 9.74 -4.88
C ASN A 180 -11.64 9.79 -6.07
N GLY A 181 -12.89 9.34 -5.89
CA GLY A 181 -13.94 9.43 -6.92
C GLY A 181 -14.35 10.86 -7.29
N LYS A 182 -14.02 11.87 -6.47
CA LYS A 182 -14.20 13.29 -6.80
C LYS A 182 -13.05 13.89 -7.62
N ALA A 183 -11.93 13.18 -7.74
CA ALA A 183 -10.73 13.63 -8.44
C ALA A 183 -10.59 13.03 -9.86
N ALA A 184 -11.52 12.16 -10.28
CA ALA A 184 -11.56 11.50 -11.59
C ALA A 184 -12.61 12.09 -12.53
#